data_AF-A0A2W4RZG4-F1
#
_entry.id   AF-A0A2W4RZG4-F1
#
_cell.length_a   1.000
_cell.length_b   1.000
_cell.length_c   1.000
_cell.angle_alpha   90.00
_cell.angle_beta   90.00
_cell.angle_gamma   90.00
#
_symmetry.space_group_name_H-M   'P 1'
#
loop_
_entity.id
_entity.type
_entity.pdbx_description
1 polymer ?
#
loop_
_entity_poly.entity_id
_entity_poly.type
_entity_poly.pdbx_seq_one_letter_code
_entity_poly.pdbx_strand_id
1 'polypeptide(L)'
;MGPVPRAREPLRRGRQLHAHVRRGEPQPHHRRTRAAVRRARGAGAEGGSATRASRGGTPTRDVAAAGARRRATTRRRARAARRADPANRARGRLTQMDTRPPLRLAFLGCGLAARMHARTLRRFRGEALCYFASRRPGVAWEHARRYGGAGAFDSYEAALADPRIDAALVLTPPALHLEWTERALAAGKHVIVEKPAFPRTADFDRAAEAAARAGRQVLVAENYAYKPALARLREIIESGALGDILFLHVNALKHQRTGDWRDDPALAGGGALLEGGVHWIHFMGALGLTIESASGARPGTAHGNEKSVLVTLRYREGAVGTLAYSWEVHSPLHGLRLSRIYGTRGGIAFESNGLVIAVHGSKHALHLPALTDPAGYRAMFRDLLDALREGREGRVTLERARRDVELVEQVYRSLEEA
;
A
#
# COMPACT_ATOMS: atom_id res chain seq x y z
N MET A 1 9.11 -5.41 -70.61
CA MET A 1 10.52 -5.89 -70.68
C MET A 1 11.27 -5.30 -69.49
N GLY A 2 12.06 -6.13 -68.79
CA GLY A 2 13.05 -5.68 -67.80
C GLY A 2 12.65 -5.96 -66.33
N PRO A 3 13.55 -6.46 -65.47
CA PRO A 3 13.34 -7.73 -64.78
C PRO A 3 13.43 -7.72 -63.24
N VAL A 4 12.98 -8.83 -62.66
CA VAL A 4 13.08 -9.28 -61.26
C VAL A 4 14.52 -9.65 -60.89
N PRO A 5 14.96 -9.50 -59.62
CA PRO A 5 16.05 -10.31 -59.07
C PRO A 5 15.53 -11.32 -58.03
N ARG A 6 15.90 -12.59 -58.27
CA ARG A 6 15.78 -13.74 -57.35
C ARG A 6 17.06 -13.89 -56.53
N ALA A 7 16.85 -14.45 -55.33
CA ALA A 7 17.63 -15.49 -54.65
C ALA A 7 19.05 -15.23 -54.11
N ARG A 8 19.07 -15.35 -52.77
CA ARG A 8 20.10 -15.81 -51.82
C ARG A 8 21.17 -16.77 -52.33
N GLU A 9 22.39 -16.58 -51.84
CA GLU A 9 23.38 -17.62 -51.54
C GLU A 9 24.06 -17.39 -50.17
N PRO A 10 24.66 -18.43 -49.54
CA PRO A 10 24.95 -18.48 -48.11
C PRO A 10 26.40 -18.13 -47.74
N LEU A 11 26.59 -17.49 -46.58
CA LEU A 11 27.91 -17.23 -46.00
C LEU A 11 28.38 -18.36 -45.08
N ARG A 12 29.71 -18.53 -45.15
CA ARG A 12 30.52 -19.67 -44.75
C ARG A 12 30.73 -19.82 -43.24
N ARG A 13 31.04 -21.07 -42.87
CA ARG A 13 31.58 -21.57 -41.60
C ARG A 13 32.79 -20.76 -41.09
N GLY A 14 32.82 -20.50 -39.79
CA GLY A 14 33.97 -19.92 -39.08
C GLY A 14 34.09 -20.41 -37.63
N ARG A 15 34.98 -21.40 -37.45
CA ARG A 15 35.88 -21.70 -36.32
C ARG A 15 35.37 -21.71 -34.86
N GLN A 16 35.47 -22.90 -34.28
CA GLN A 16 35.58 -23.19 -32.85
C GLN A 16 36.88 -22.63 -32.26
N LEU A 17 36.81 -22.11 -31.04
CA LEU A 17 37.97 -21.92 -30.15
C LEU A 17 37.68 -22.57 -28.81
N HIS A 18 38.48 -23.58 -28.48
CA HIS A 18 38.62 -24.17 -27.16
C HIS A 18 39.45 -23.25 -26.26
N ALA A 19 39.04 -23.09 -25.00
CA ALA A 19 39.92 -22.61 -23.94
C ALA A 19 39.77 -23.50 -22.70
N HIS A 20 40.90 -24.08 -22.32
CA HIS A 20 41.13 -24.93 -21.15
C HIS A 20 40.86 -24.19 -19.83
N VAL A 21 40.19 -24.85 -18.89
CA VAL A 21 40.24 -24.51 -17.46
C VAL A 21 40.90 -25.68 -16.72
N ARG A 22 42.10 -25.45 -16.20
CA ARG A 22 42.83 -26.38 -15.33
C ARG A 22 42.26 -26.35 -13.91
N ARG A 23 42.11 -27.54 -13.33
CA ARG A 23 41.83 -27.79 -11.90
C ARG A 23 43.08 -27.53 -11.05
N GLY A 24 42.87 -27.01 -9.84
CA GLY A 24 43.85 -26.98 -8.75
C GLY A 24 43.15 -26.78 -7.41
N GLU A 25 43.14 -27.83 -6.59
CA GLU A 25 42.83 -27.84 -5.14
C GLU A 25 44.18 -27.90 -4.35
N PRO A 26 44.24 -27.91 -2.99
CA PRO A 26 43.56 -27.08 -1.97
C PRO A 26 44.50 -26.64 -0.80
N GLN A 27 43.93 -25.91 0.20
CA GLN A 27 44.31 -25.78 1.64
C GLN A 27 45.47 -24.83 2.05
N PRO A 28 45.61 -24.37 3.34
CA PRO A 28 44.92 -24.77 4.58
C PRO A 28 44.42 -23.66 5.54
N HIS A 29 43.74 -24.16 6.57
CA HIS A 29 43.24 -23.60 7.82
C HIS A 29 44.13 -22.60 8.61
N HIS A 30 43.49 -21.60 9.24
CA HIS A 30 44.03 -20.94 10.45
C HIS A 30 43.14 -21.16 11.67
N ARG A 31 43.80 -21.68 12.71
CA ARG A 31 43.31 -21.96 14.06
C ARG A 31 43.14 -20.69 14.90
N ARG A 32 42.19 -20.81 15.82
CA ARG A 32 41.94 -20.06 17.06
C ARG A 32 43.20 -19.57 17.80
N THR A 33 43.06 -18.42 18.46
CA THR A 33 43.52 -18.23 19.85
C THR A 33 42.50 -17.42 20.65
N ARG A 34 42.04 -18.03 21.75
CA ARG A 34 41.46 -17.37 22.92
C ARG A 34 42.62 -16.93 23.81
N ALA A 35 42.55 -15.74 24.37
CA ALA A 35 43.20 -15.43 25.64
C ALA A 35 42.30 -14.45 26.41
N ALA A 36 42.22 -14.68 27.71
CA ALA A 36 41.32 -14.09 28.67
C ALA A 36 42.12 -13.35 29.75
N VAL A 37 41.37 -12.67 30.64
CA VAL A 37 41.77 -12.25 32.00
C VAL A 37 42.59 -10.93 32.00
N ARG A 38 42.33 -9.88 32.79
CA ARG A 38 41.92 -9.82 34.21
C ARG A 38 41.32 -8.46 34.59
N ARG A 39 40.54 -8.50 35.67
CA ARG A 39 39.97 -7.41 36.47
C ARG A 39 41.05 -6.50 37.10
N ALA A 40 40.69 -5.23 37.31
CA ALA A 40 41.08 -4.48 38.49
C ALA A 40 39.82 -3.89 39.17
N ARG A 41 39.71 -4.12 40.47
CA ARG A 41 38.73 -3.60 41.42
C ARG A 41 39.42 -2.54 42.29
N GLY A 42 38.65 -1.59 42.77
CA GLY A 42 38.86 -0.86 44.02
C GLY A 42 38.44 0.61 43.88
N ALA A 43 37.89 1.31 44.86
CA ALA A 43 37.22 1.02 46.14
C ALA A 43 36.87 2.40 46.76
N GLY A 44 35.86 2.45 47.64
CA GLY A 44 35.63 3.55 48.62
C GLY A 44 34.51 4.52 48.23
N ALA A 45 33.29 4.47 48.81
CA ALA A 45 32.85 4.71 50.21
C ALA A 45 32.54 6.20 50.47
N GLU A 46 31.26 6.57 50.63
CA GLU A 46 30.58 6.99 51.88
C GLU A 46 30.81 8.50 52.21
N GLY A 47 29.87 9.34 52.66
CA GLY A 47 28.47 9.21 53.08
C GLY A 47 27.92 10.58 53.59
N GLY A 48 26.69 10.58 54.14
CA GLY A 48 26.10 11.63 55.01
C GLY A 48 25.22 12.69 54.31
N SER A 49 23.88 12.76 54.50
CA SER A 49 23.09 13.21 55.69
C SER A 49 23.27 14.71 56.00
N ALA A 50 22.29 15.57 56.31
CA ALA A 50 20.82 15.64 56.34
C ALA A 50 20.45 17.07 56.83
N THR A 51 19.14 17.39 56.87
CA THR A 51 18.47 18.47 57.66
C THR A 51 18.54 19.93 57.15
N ARG A 52 17.60 20.86 57.46
CA ARG A 52 16.15 20.89 57.79
C ARG A 52 15.79 22.39 57.98
N ALA A 53 14.62 22.80 57.49
CA ALA A 53 13.69 23.86 57.96
C ALA A 53 14.11 25.32 58.25
N SER A 54 13.25 26.26 57.80
CA SER A 54 12.43 27.21 58.61
C SER A 54 11.71 28.17 57.64
N ARG A 55 10.37 28.35 57.62
CA ARG A 55 9.36 28.90 58.56
C ARG A 55 9.09 30.42 58.37
N GLY A 56 7.80 30.75 58.28
CA GLY A 56 7.18 32.07 58.55
C GLY A 56 6.45 32.65 57.33
N GLY A 57 5.18 33.07 57.34
CA GLY A 57 4.16 33.18 58.37
C GLY A 57 2.82 33.65 57.74
N THR A 58 1.69 33.26 58.35
CA THR A 58 0.31 33.79 58.21
C THR A 58 0.13 35.08 59.05
N PRO A 59 -1.05 35.78 59.17
CA PRO A 59 -2.44 35.49 58.71
C PRO A 59 -3.28 36.71 58.21
N THR A 60 -4.51 36.48 57.72
CA THR A 60 -5.82 37.11 58.12
C THR A 60 -6.94 36.68 57.12
N ARG A 61 -7.99 35.95 57.58
CA ARG A 61 -9.40 36.35 57.84
C ARG A 61 -10.15 36.96 56.63
N ASP A 62 -11.40 36.66 56.27
CA ASP A 62 -12.49 35.79 56.76
C ASP A 62 -13.56 35.71 55.63
N VAL A 63 -14.62 34.90 55.86
CA VAL A 63 -15.96 34.90 55.20
C VAL A 63 -15.99 34.28 53.78
N ALA A 64 -16.76 33.26 53.41
CA ALA A 64 -18.09 32.82 53.81
C ALA A 64 -18.27 31.31 53.56
N ALA A 65 -18.81 30.59 54.55
CA ALA A 65 -19.35 29.25 54.39
C ALA A 65 -20.88 29.32 54.45
N ALA A 66 -21.56 29.09 53.32
CA ALA A 66 -22.92 28.52 53.23
C ALA A 66 -23.41 28.61 51.78
N GLY A 67 -23.37 27.51 51.03
CA GLY A 67 -23.97 27.50 49.68
C GLY A 67 -23.51 26.44 48.70
N ALA A 68 -23.07 25.25 49.13
CA ALA A 68 -22.62 24.22 48.19
C ALA A 68 -22.91 22.79 48.65
N ARG A 69 -24.13 22.53 49.12
CA ARG A 69 -24.60 21.15 49.38
C ARG A 69 -26.05 20.96 48.91
N ARG A 70 -26.34 21.20 47.63
CA ARG A 70 -27.60 20.75 46.99
C ARG A 70 -27.62 20.73 45.45
N ARG A 71 -26.47 20.62 44.77
CA ARG A 71 -26.39 20.48 43.30
C ARG A 71 -25.42 19.40 42.80
N ALA A 72 -25.11 18.40 43.61
CA ALA A 72 -24.18 17.32 43.25
C ALA A 72 -24.84 15.95 42.98
N THR A 73 -26.16 15.80 43.11
CA THR A 73 -26.85 14.50 43.02
C THR A 73 -27.74 14.30 41.79
N THR A 74 -27.96 15.33 40.95
CA THR A 74 -28.79 15.22 39.72
C THR A 74 -28.01 15.14 38.41
N ARG A 75 -26.68 15.36 38.40
CA ARG A 75 -25.83 15.12 37.20
C ARG A 75 -25.24 13.71 37.09
N ARG A 76 -25.42 12.86 38.11
CA ARG A 76 -24.90 11.47 38.13
C ARG A 76 -25.88 10.41 37.63
N ARG A 77 -27.14 10.78 37.34
CA ARG A 77 -28.16 9.87 36.76
C ARG A 77 -28.43 10.07 35.26
N ALA A 78 -27.97 11.15 34.65
CA ALA A 78 -28.12 11.39 33.21
C ALA A 78 -26.93 10.90 32.34
N ARG A 79 -25.85 10.38 32.96
CA ARG A 79 -24.64 9.89 32.26
C ARG A 79 -24.49 8.36 32.27
N ALA A 80 -25.46 7.64 32.80
CA ALA A 80 -25.45 6.17 32.90
C ALA A 80 -26.21 5.47 31.76
N ALA A 81 -26.90 6.20 30.87
CA ALA A 81 -27.71 5.62 29.79
C ALA A 81 -27.08 5.69 28.38
N ARG A 82 -25.78 6.02 28.27
CA ARG A 82 -25.07 6.11 26.95
C ARG A 82 -23.69 5.47 26.96
N ARG A 83 -23.55 4.31 27.61
CA ARG A 83 -22.42 3.40 27.40
C ARG A 83 -22.97 2.06 26.92
N ALA A 84 -23.40 2.03 25.67
CA ALA A 84 -23.51 0.78 24.94
C ALA A 84 -22.09 0.22 24.78
N ASP A 85 -21.85 -0.94 25.37
CA ASP A 85 -20.61 -1.68 25.30
C ASP A 85 -20.17 -1.89 23.82
N PRO A 86 -18.96 -1.45 23.41
CA PRO A 86 -18.43 -1.69 22.07
C PRO A 86 -18.41 -3.17 21.70
N ALA A 87 -18.28 -4.07 22.68
CA ALA A 87 -18.30 -5.51 22.46
C ALA A 87 -19.69 -6.02 22.02
N ASN A 88 -20.77 -5.30 22.36
CA ASN A 88 -22.12 -5.70 22.01
C ASN A 88 -22.54 -5.19 20.61
N ARG A 89 -21.96 -4.08 20.13
CA ARG A 89 -22.09 -3.65 18.71
C ARG A 89 -21.38 -4.60 17.74
N ALA A 90 -20.29 -5.22 18.18
CA ALA A 90 -19.57 -6.23 17.39
C ALA A 90 -20.30 -7.58 17.34
N ARG A 91 -21.04 -7.96 18.40
CA ARG A 91 -21.85 -9.19 18.43
C ARG A 91 -23.18 -9.07 17.67
N GLY A 92 -23.76 -7.88 17.58
CA GLY A 92 -25.02 -7.64 16.84
C GLY A 92 -24.92 -7.63 15.31
N ARG A 93 -23.70 -7.52 14.73
CA ARG A 93 -23.48 -7.52 13.27
C ARG A 93 -23.28 -8.90 12.65
N LEU A 94 -23.23 -9.97 13.45
CA LEU A 94 -22.88 -11.31 12.95
C LEU A 94 -24.07 -12.15 12.45
N THR A 95 -25.30 -11.65 12.44
CA THR A 95 -26.47 -12.46 12.02
C THR A 95 -27.62 -11.71 11.34
N GLN A 96 -27.42 -10.48 10.83
CA GLN A 96 -28.32 -9.98 9.78
C GLN A 96 -27.68 -10.26 8.43
N MET A 97 -28.20 -11.28 7.72
CA MET A 97 -27.91 -11.42 6.31
C MET A 97 -28.34 -10.13 5.62
N ASP A 98 -27.42 -9.48 4.91
CA ASP A 98 -27.73 -8.32 4.09
C ASP A 98 -28.76 -8.76 3.03
N THR A 99 -30.00 -8.31 3.19
CA THR A 99 -31.11 -8.68 2.30
C THR A 99 -31.10 -7.90 0.99
N ARG A 100 -30.17 -6.96 0.80
CA ARG A 100 -30.05 -6.19 -0.44
C ARG A 100 -29.55 -7.08 -1.58
N PRO A 101 -29.99 -6.85 -2.82
CA PRO A 101 -29.49 -7.58 -3.97
C PRO A 101 -27.97 -7.38 -4.12
N PRO A 102 -27.24 -8.38 -4.65
CA PRO A 102 -25.81 -8.25 -4.86
C PRO A 102 -25.50 -7.19 -5.93
N LEU A 103 -24.43 -6.43 -5.71
CA LEU A 103 -23.91 -5.46 -6.68
C LEU A 103 -23.37 -6.18 -7.92
N ARG A 104 -23.73 -5.73 -9.11
CA ARG A 104 -23.31 -6.31 -10.38
C ARG A 104 -22.13 -5.51 -10.92
N LEU A 105 -20.96 -6.13 -10.86
CA LEU A 105 -19.68 -5.52 -11.17
C LEU A 105 -19.18 -5.97 -12.54
N ALA A 106 -19.02 -5.06 -13.49
CA ALA A 106 -18.42 -5.36 -14.80
C ALA A 106 -16.91 -5.12 -14.79
N PHE A 107 -16.13 -6.18 -14.96
CA PHE A 107 -14.67 -6.13 -15.06
C PHE A 107 -14.30 -5.72 -16.49
N LEU A 108 -13.78 -4.50 -16.65
CA LEU A 108 -13.25 -4.01 -17.92
C LEU A 108 -11.78 -4.38 -18.00
N GLY A 109 -11.50 -5.51 -18.66
CA GLY A 109 -10.16 -6.09 -18.77
C GLY A 109 -10.06 -7.43 -18.05
N CYS A 110 -9.46 -8.40 -18.73
CA CYS A 110 -9.31 -9.78 -18.26
C CYS A 110 -7.83 -10.15 -18.07
N GLY A 111 -7.08 -9.28 -17.38
CA GLY A 111 -5.65 -9.46 -17.10
C GLY A 111 -5.36 -10.12 -15.75
N LEU A 112 -4.12 -9.93 -15.26
CA LEU A 112 -3.67 -10.43 -13.97
C LEU A 112 -4.51 -9.88 -12.80
N ALA A 113 -4.78 -8.58 -12.78
CA ALA A 113 -5.60 -7.94 -11.76
C ALA A 113 -7.01 -8.54 -11.72
N ALA A 114 -7.66 -8.71 -12.87
CA ALA A 114 -8.98 -9.34 -12.97
C ALA A 114 -9.01 -10.74 -12.36
N ARG A 115 -8.00 -11.58 -12.63
CA ARG A 115 -7.87 -12.89 -12.00
C ARG A 115 -7.76 -12.79 -10.48
N MET A 116 -6.95 -11.85 -9.97
CA MET A 116 -6.73 -11.69 -8.52
C MET A 116 -7.99 -11.18 -7.82
N HIS A 117 -8.61 -10.12 -8.34
CA HIS A 117 -9.85 -9.57 -7.80
C HIS A 117 -11.01 -10.55 -7.91
N ALA A 118 -11.18 -11.26 -9.03
CA ALA A 118 -12.24 -12.25 -9.17
C ALA A 118 -12.10 -13.35 -8.10
N ARG A 119 -10.89 -13.86 -7.84
CA ARG A 119 -10.64 -14.83 -6.77
C ARG A 119 -11.01 -14.30 -5.38
N THR A 120 -10.71 -13.04 -5.10
CA THR A 120 -11.10 -12.41 -3.84
C THR A 120 -12.61 -12.26 -3.73
N LEU A 121 -13.27 -11.75 -4.78
CA LEU A 121 -14.72 -11.53 -4.84
C LEU A 121 -15.53 -12.84 -4.80
N ARG A 122 -14.93 -14.01 -5.05
CA ARG A 122 -15.57 -15.31 -4.75
C ARG A 122 -15.96 -15.49 -3.28
N ARG A 123 -15.38 -14.71 -2.36
CA ARG A 123 -15.77 -14.70 -0.93
C ARG A 123 -16.99 -13.82 -0.65
N PHE A 124 -17.41 -13.04 -1.65
CA PHE A 124 -18.49 -12.04 -1.58
C PHE A 124 -19.64 -12.37 -2.54
N ARG A 125 -19.83 -13.63 -2.98
CA ARG A 125 -20.82 -13.98 -4.02
C ARG A 125 -22.27 -13.66 -3.67
N GLY A 126 -22.61 -13.56 -2.38
CA GLY A 126 -23.93 -13.09 -1.92
C GLY A 126 -24.08 -11.57 -1.97
N GLU A 127 -23.00 -10.84 -2.19
CA GLU A 127 -22.94 -9.38 -2.12
C GLU A 127 -22.50 -8.72 -3.42
N ALA A 128 -21.76 -9.45 -4.26
CA ALA A 128 -21.27 -8.99 -5.55
C ALA A 128 -21.30 -10.12 -6.59
N LEU A 129 -21.86 -9.82 -7.76
CA LEU A 129 -21.85 -10.66 -8.95
C LEU A 129 -20.88 -10.07 -9.99
N CYS A 130 -19.90 -10.86 -10.42
CA CYS A 130 -18.89 -10.41 -11.38
C CYS A 130 -19.31 -10.75 -12.81
N TYR A 131 -19.28 -9.75 -13.68
CA TYR A 131 -19.36 -9.87 -15.13
C TYR A 131 -18.01 -9.52 -15.73
N PHE A 132 -17.64 -10.16 -16.84
CA PHE A 132 -16.34 -9.92 -17.47
C PHE A 132 -16.50 -9.32 -18.87
N ALA A 133 -15.65 -8.38 -19.21
CA ALA A 133 -15.59 -7.82 -20.56
C ALA A 133 -14.14 -7.78 -21.04
N SER A 134 -13.94 -7.96 -22.34
CA SER A 134 -12.62 -8.01 -22.98
C SER A 134 -12.73 -7.58 -24.43
N ARG A 135 -11.75 -6.79 -24.91
CA ARG A 135 -11.60 -6.48 -26.34
C ARG A 135 -11.17 -7.68 -27.18
N ARG A 136 -10.62 -8.71 -26.53
CA ARG A 136 -10.18 -9.95 -27.18
C ARG A 136 -11.35 -10.95 -27.19
N PRO A 137 -11.79 -11.45 -28.37
CA PRO A 137 -12.88 -12.41 -28.47
C PRO A 137 -12.65 -13.65 -27.58
N GLY A 138 -13.71 -14.12 -26.93
CA GLY A 138 -13.71 -15.32 -26.09
C GLY A 138 -13.04 -15.20 -24.70
N VAL A 139 -12.14 -14.24 -24.49
CA VAL A 139 -11.39 -14.11 -23.22
C VAL A 139 -12.31 -13.80 -22.03
N ALA A 140 -13.30 -12.92 -22.23
CA ALA A 140 -14.27 -12.57 -21.17
C ALA A 140 -15.10 -13.79 -20.75
N TRP A 141 -15.56 -14.58 -21.71
CA TRP A 141 -16.30 -15.82 -21.49
C TRP A 141 -15.46 -16.89 -20.78
N GLU A 142 -14.18 -17.02 -21.14
CA GLU A 142 -13.25 -17.90 -20.43
C GLU A 142 -13.11 -17.48 -18.96
N HIS A 143 -12.93 -16.18 -18.70
CA HIS A 143 -12.84 -15.65 -17.34
C HIS A 143 -14.12 -15.90 -16.53
N ALA A 144 -15.29 -15.66 -17.12
CA ALA A 144 -16.57 -15.93 -16.47
C ALA A 144 -16.68 -17.41 -16.07
N ARG A 145 -16.38 -18.34 -16.99
CA ARG A 145 -16.38 -19.78 -16.69
C ARG A 145 -15.37 -20.15 -15.60
N ARG A 146 -14.13 -19.64 -15.71
CA ARG A 146 -13.02 -20.01 -14.84
C ARG A 146 -13.17 -19.50 -13.40
N TYR A 147 -13.74 -18.31 -13.22
CA TYR A 147 -13.84 -17.66 -11.91
C TYR A 147 -15.26 -17.66 -11.33
N GLY A 148 -16.23 -18.22 -12.07
CA GLY A 148 -17.64 -18.28 -11.69
C GLY A 148 -18.28 -16.89 -11.72
N GLY A 149 -18.12 -16.19 -12.85
CA GLY A 149 -18.82 -14.96 -13.15
C GLY A 149 -20.29 -15.22 -13.49
N ALA A 150 -21.12 -14.21 -13.26
CA ALA A 150 -22.55 -14.23 -13.59
C ALA A 150 -22.84 -14.00 -15.08
N GLY A 151 -21.85 -13.51 -15.84
CA GLY A 151 -21.94 -13.32 -17.28
C GLY A 151 -20.67 -12.74 -17.87
N ALA A 152 -20.69 -12.51 -19.19
CA ALA A 152 -19.62 -11.87 -19.92
C ALA A 152 -20.18 -11.03 -21.08
N PHE A 153 -19.34 -10.13 -21.58
CA PHE A 153 -19.60 -9.24 -22.70
C PHE A 153 -18.43 -9.27 -23.69
N ASP A 154 -18.74 -9.14 -24.98
CA ASP A 154 -17.74 -9.15 -26.06
C ASP A 154 -17.05 -7.80 -26.28
N SER A 155 -17.51 -6.74 -25.58
CA SER A 155 -16.85 -5.43 -25.56
C SER A 155 -17.10 -4.72 -24.22
N TYR A 156 -16.28 -3.71 -23.95
CA TYR A 156 -16.46 -2.87 -22.76
C TYR A 156 -17.72 -2.02 -22.90
N GLU A 157 -18.00 -1.51 -24.10
CA GLU A 157 -19.19 -0.76 -24.44
C GLU A 157 -20.47 -1.56 -24.18
N ALA A 158 -20.51 -2.84 -24.57
CA ALA A 158 -21.66 -3.71 -24.31
C ALA A 158 -21.90 -3.90 -22.81
N ALA A 159 -20.82 -4.02 -22.02
CA ALA A 159 -20.93 -4.10 -20.56
C ALA A 159 -21.44 -2.80 -19.94
N LEU A 160 -21.01 -1.64 -20.45
CA LEU A 160 -21.45 -0.33 -19.96
C LEU A 160 -22.88 0.01 -20.38
N ALA A 161 -23.34 -0.47 -21.53
CA ALA A 161 -24.70 -0.27 -22.02
C ALA A 161 -25.74 -1.12 -21.28
N ASP A 162 -25.33 -2.21 -20.61
CA ASP A 162 -26.26 -3.10 -19.93
C ASP A 162 -26.84 -2.43 -18.66
N PRO A 163 -28.17 -2.23 -18.57
CA PRO A 163 -28.80 -1.56 -17.43
C PRO A 163 -28.68 -2.34 -16.13
N ARG A 164 -28.35 -3.64 -16.18
CA ARG A 164 -28.15 -4.47 -14.99
C ARG A 164 -26.83 -4.18 -14.28
N ILE A 165 -25.83 -3.61 -14.96
CA ILE A 165 -24.52 -3.35 -14.33
C ILE A 165 -24.61 -2.13 -13.43
N ASP A 166 -24.15 -2.27 -12.18
CA ASP A 166 -24.15 -1.20 -11.17
C ASP A 166 -22.83 -0.43 -11.18
N ALA A 167 -21.71 -1.13 -11.34
CA ALA A 167 -20.38 -0.53 -11.32
C ALA A 167 -19.40 -1.19 -12.32
N ALA A 168 -18.50 -0.39 -12.86
CA ALA A 168 -17.37 -0.85 -13.67
C ALA A 168 -16.11 -0.97 -12.80
N LEU A 169 -15.47 -2.13 -12.83
CA LEU A 169 -14.10 -2.33 -12.35
C LEU A 169 -13.14 -2.13 -13.52
N VAL A 170 -12.45 -0.99 -13.56
CA VAL A 170 -11.53 -0.62 -14.63
C VAL A 170 -10.16 -1.25 -14.35
N LEU A 171 -9.83 -2.29 -15.13
CA LEU A 171 -8.62 -3.13 -14.97
C LEU A 171 -7.81 -3.20 -16.27
N THR A 172 -7.88 -2.13 -17.06
CA THR A 172 -7.14 -1.97 -18.33
C THR A 172 -5.70 -1.52 -18.04
N PRO A 173 -4.85 -1.32 -19.07
CA PRO A 173 -3.61 -0.56 -18.86
C PRO A 173 -3.88 0.85 -18.30
N PRO A 174 -2.99 1.42 -17.47
CA PRO A 174 -3.17 2.70 -16.78
C PRO A 174 -3.53 3.87 -17.69
N ALA A 175 -2.90 3.97 -18.87
CA ALA A 175 -3.18 5.05 -19.81
C ALA A 175 -4.65 5.09 -20.29
N LEU A 176 -5.38 3.98 -20.17
CA LEU A 176 -6.78 3.87 -20.55
C LEU A 176 -7.75 4.03 -19.37
N HIS A 177 -7.25 4.14 -18.13
CA HIS A 177 -8.11 4.18 -16.95
C HIS A 177 -9.08 5.37 -16.97
N LEU A 178 -8.59 6.56 -17.31
CA LEU A 178 -9.43 7.77 -17.34
C LEU A 178 -10.53 7.65 -18.40
N GLU A 179 -10.19 7.22 -19.61
CA GLU A 179 -11.15 7.05 -20.70
C GLU A 179 -12.28 6.10 -20.30
N TRP A 180 -11.95 4.93 -19.75
CA TRP A 180 -12.97 3.96 -19.34
C TRP A 180 -13.73 4.38 -18.09
N THR A 181 -13.11 5.17 -17.21
CA THR A 181 -13.78 5.79 -16.07
C THR A 181 -14.83 6.79 -16.55
N GLU A 182 -14.46 7.74 -17.42
CA GLU A 182 -15.37 8.75 -17.96
C GLU A 182 -16.52 8.11 -18.75
N ARG A 183 -16.24 7.09 -19.58
CA ARG A 183 -17.29 6.35 -20.31
C ARG A 183 -18.23 5.60 -19.38
N ALA A 184 -17.73 4.97 -18.32
CA ALA A 184 -18.56 4.28 -17.35
C ALA A 184 -19.47 5.24 -16.58
N LEU A 185 -18.92 6.38 -16.16
CA LEU A 185 -19.69 7.45 -15.50
C LEU A 185 -20.76 8.02 -16.42
N ALA A 186 -20.44 8.27 -17.70
CA ALA A 186 -21.41 8.73 -18.70
C ALA A 186 -22.54 7.71 -18.96
N ALA A 187 -22.24 6.41 -18.85
CA ALA A 187 -23.23 5.34 -18.88
C ALA A 187 -24.01 5.16 -17.54
N GLY A 188 -23.81 6.08 -16.59
CA GLY A 188 -24.50 6.08 -15.30
C GLY A 188 -24.01 5.00 -14.34
N LYS A 189 -22.79 4.48 -14.50
CA LYS A 189 -22.20 3.44 -13.64
C LYS A 189 -21.31 4.04 -12.56
N HIS A 190 -21.26 3.41 -11.40
CA HIS A 190 -20.16 3.68 -10.45
C HIS A 190 -18.85 3.09 -11.00
N VAL A 191 -17.71 3.55 -10.49
CA VAL A 191 -16.39 3.08 -10.95
C VAL A 191 -15.54 2.65 -9.76
N ILE A 192 -14.90 1.49 -9.87
CA ILE A 192 -13.74 1.10 -9.08
C ILE A 192 -12.56 1.03 -10.06
N VAL A 193 -11.54 1.86 -9.87
CA VAL A 193 -10.37 1.92 -10.76
C VAL A 193 -9.16 1.27 -10.10
N GLU A 194 -8.43 0.44 -10.85
CA GLU A 194 -7.18 -0.13 -10.35
C GLU A 194 -6.08 0.92 -10.20
N LYS A 195 -5.15 0.70 -9.28
CA LYS A 195 -3.92 1.46 -9.14
C LYS A 195 -2.90 1.11 -10.26
N PRO A 196 -2.08 2.08 -10.72
CA PRO A 196 -2.23 3.52 -10.53
C PRO A 196 -3.56 4.01 -11.12
N ALA A 197 -4.36 4.69 -10.29
CA ALA A 197 -5.73 5.08 -10.65
C ALA A 197 -5.73 5.85 -11.97
N PHE A 198 -4.88 6.87 -12.04
CA PHE A 198 -4.57 7.59 -13.27
C PHE A 198 -3.07 7.89 -13.30
N PRO A 199 -2.46 7.99 -14.48
CA PRO A 199 -1.01 8.18 -14.60
C PRO A 199 -0.55 9.60 -14.27
N ARG A 200 -1.46 10.59 -14.31
CA ARG A 200 -1.15 12.01 -14.07
C ARG A 200 -2.08 12.63 -13.05
N THR A 201 -1.59 13.59 -12.29
CA THR A 201 -2.39 14.32 -11.28
C THR A 201 -3.61 15.03 -11.88
N ALA A 202 -3.50 15.63 -13.07
CA ALA A 202 -4.60 16.31 -13.76
C ALA A 202 -5.76 15.36 -14.16
N ASP A 203 -5.46 14.07 -14.36
CA ASP A 203 -6.48 13.08 -14.72
C ASP A 203 -7.43 12.78 -13.54
N PHE A 204 -6.98 13.00 -12.29
CA PHE A 204 -7.84 12.87 -11.10
C PHE A 204 -8.92 13.96 -11.04
N ASP A 205 -8.55 15.19 -11.41
CA ASP A 205 -9.47 16.33 -11.40
C ASP A 205 -10.60 16.09 -12.43
N ARG A 206 -10.23 15.63 -13.63
CA ARG A 206 -11.20 15.22 -14.67
C ARG A 206 -12.12 14.09 -14.21
N ALA A 207 -11.58 13.07 -13.56
CA ALA A 207 -12.38 11.96 -13.04
C ALA A 207 -13.36 12.41 -11.94
N ALA A 208 -12.93 13.30 -11.03
CA ALA A 208 -13.76 13.86 -9.98
C ALA A 208 -14.91 14.71 -10.56
N GLU A 209 -14.63 15.55 -11.55
CA GLU A 209 -15.65 16.32 -12.25
C GLU A 209 -16.66 15.43 -12.99
N ALA A 210 -16.19 14.40 -13.69
CA ALA A 210 -17.06 13.44 -14.36
C ALA A 210 -17.96 12.68 -13.36
N ALA A 211 -17.41 12.32 -12.20
CA ALA A 211 -18.14 11.66 -11.11
C ALA A 211 -19.25 12.55 -10.56
N ALA A 212 -18.93 13.82 -10.29
CA ALA A 212 -19.87 14.82 -9.83
C ALA A 212 -21.01 15.05 -10.84
N ARG A 213 -20.68 15.22 -12.13
CA ARG A 213 -21.69 15.38 -13.21
C ARG A 213 -22.62 14.19 -13.33
N ALA A 214 -22.10 12.97 -13.18
CA ALA A 214 -22.91 11.75 -13.28
C ALA A 214 -23.70 11.41 -12.01
N GLY A 215 -23.39 12.05 -10.87
CA GLY A 215 -23.93 11.63 -9.57
C GLY A 215 -23.49 10.21 -9.19
N ARG A 216 -22.27 9.81 -9.59
CA ARG A 216 -21.71 8.46 -9.38
C ARG A 216 -20.38 8.53 -8.65
N GLN A 217 -20.01 7.43 -8.00
CA GLN A 217 -18.75 7.34 -7.24
C GLN A 217 -17.62 6.83 -8.12
N VAL A 218 -16.40 7.33 -7.88
CA VAL A 218 -15.15 6.74 -8.34
C VAL A 218 -14.34 6.34 -7.10
N LEU A 219 -14.09 5.05 -6.96
CA LEU A 219 -13.35 4.46 -5.85
C LEU A 219 -12.02 3.88 -6.32
N VAL A 220 -10.98 3.98 -5.51
CA VAL A 220 -9.62 3.52 -5.87
C VAL A 220 -9.32 2.18 -5.21
N ALA A 221 -8.92 1.18 -6.00
CA ALA A 221 -8.56 -0.16 -5.52
C ALA A 221 -7.13 -0.23 -4.96
N GLU A 222 -6.82 0.60 -3.96
CA GLU A 222 -5.51 0.61 -3.31
C GLU A 222 -5.46 -0.39 -2.14
N ASN A 223 -5.04 -1.62 -2.42
CA ASN A 223 -5.04 -2.69 -1.42
C ASN A 223 -4.02 -2.50 -0.29
N TYR A 224 -2.96 -1.69 -0.48
CA TYR A 224 -1.94 -1.48 0.57
C TYR A 224 -2.50 -0.70 1.76
N ALA A 225 -3.54 0.12 1.56
CA ALA A 225 -4.27 0.82 2.61
C ALA A 225 -4.94 -0.11 3.63
N TYR A 226 -5.13 -1.39 3.24
CA TYR A 226 -5.87 -2.39 4.01
C TYR A 226 -4.98 -3.51 4.53
N LYS A 227 -3.66 -3.42 4.34
CA LYS A 227 -2.73 -4.41 4.86
C LYS A 227 -2.80 -4.48 6.39
N PRO A 228 -2.93 -5.67 6.99
CA PRO A 228 -2.87 -5.83 8.44
C PRO A 228 -1.58 -5.26 9.04
N ALA A 229 -0.46 -5.36 8.32
CA ALA A 229 0.80 -4.78 8.74
C ALA A 229 0.78 -3.25 8.79
N LEU A 230 0.12 -2.58 7.83
CA LEU A 230 -0.03 -1.12 7.87
C LEU A 230 -0.77 -0.70 9.14
N ALA A 231 -1.92 -1.33 9.43
CA ALA A 231 -2.70 -1.06 10.63
C ALA A 231 -1.85 -1.25 11.90
N ARG A 232 -1.10 -2.36 11.97
CA ARG A 232 -0.27 -2.64 13.15
C ARG A 232 0.90 -1.67 13.31
N LEU A 233 1.57 -1.30 12.23
CA LEU A 233 2.66 -0.32 12.27
C LEU A 233 2.15 1.05 12.74
N ARG A 234 1.00 1.49 12.22
CA ARG A 234 0.34 2.72 12.66
C ARG A 234 0.03 2.70 14.15
N GLU A 235 -0.59 1.64 14.65
CA GLU A 235 -0.89 1.51 16.09
C GLU A 235 0.37 1.65 16.95
N ILE A 236 1.49 1.07 16.52
CA ILE A 236 2.76 1.15 17.25
C ILE A 236 3.31 2.58 17.22
N ILE A 237 3.29 3.24 16.05
CA ILE A 237 3.74 4.64 15.90
C ILE A 237 2.86 5.57 16.74
N GLU A 238 1.53 5.48 16.59
CA GLU A 238 0.53 6.28 17.28
C GLU A 238 0.58 6.09 18.81
N SER A 239 1.01 4.93 19.30
CA SER A 239 1.20 4.69 20.74
C SER A 239 2.35 5.48 21.38
N GLY A 240 3.22 6.09 20.58
CA GLY A 240 4.41 6.81 21.05
C GLY A 240 5.54 5.91 21.56
N ALA A 241 5.43 4.59 21.36
CA ALA A 241 6.42 3.61 21.84
C ALA A 241 7.83 3.82 21.26
N LEU A 242 7.93 4.38 20.05
CA LEU A 242 9.20 4.62 19.36
C LEU A 242 9.80 6.00 19.65
N GLY A 243 9.05 6.90 20.31
CA GLY A 243 9.40 8.32 20.34
C GLY A 243 9.19 8.99 18.99
N ASP A 244 9.96 10.04 18.73
CA ASP A 244 9.90 10.77 17.47
C ASP A 244 10.53 9.90 16.39
N ILE A 245 9.84 9.75 15.26
CA ILE A 245 10.33 8.94 14.15
C ILE A 245 11.43 9.73 13.42
N LEU A 246 12.59 9.10 13.26
CA LEU A 246 13.75 9.70 12.62
C LEU A 246 13.91 9.19 11.19
N PHE A 247 13.87 7.86 11.01
CA PHE A 247 14.13 7.23 9.72
C PHE A 247 13.15 6.12 9.39
N LEU A 248 12.72 6.06 8.13
CA LEU A 248 11.94 4.95 7.58
C LEU A 248 12.67 4.37 6.38
N HIS A 249 12.96 3.08 6.39
CA HIS A 249 13.58 2.37 5.27
C HIS A 249 12.66 1.27 4.80
N VAL A 250 12.13 1.42 3.59
CA VAL A 250 11.30 0.42 2.94
C VAL A 250 12.08 -0.22 1.79
N ASN A 251 12.19 -1.54 1.85
CA ASN A 251 12.78 -2.34 0.78
C ASN A 251 11.67 -3.03 -0.02
N ALA A 252 11.57 -2.67 -1.29
CA ALA A 252 10.61 -3.20 -2.25
C ALA A 252 11.31 -3.71 -3.52
N LEU A 253 12.53 -4.26 -3.35
CA LEU A 253 13.32 -4.86 -4.42
C LEU A 253 12.77 -6.24 -4.80
N LYS A 254 12.42 -6.42 -6.06
CA LYS A 254 11.97 -7.70 -6.61
C LYS A 254 12.51 -7.88 -8.02
N HIS A 255 12.60 -9.12 -8.47
CA HIS A 255 12.77 -9.40 -9.88
C HIS A 255 11.39 -9.60 -10.49
N GLN A 256 11.00 -8.70 -11.41
CA GLN A 256 9.74 -8.78 -12.12
C GLN A 256 10.02 -8.80 -13.61
N ARG A 257 9.79 -9.97 -14.21
CA ARG A 257 9.85 -10.12 -15.66
C ARG A 257 8.62 -9.46 -16.26
N THR A 258 8.84 -8.44 -17.06
CA THR A 258 7.84 -7.81 -17.91
C THR A 258 7.99 -8.31 -19.35
N GLY A 259 6.90 -8.25 -20.11
CA GLY A 259 6.83 -8.65 -21.51
C GLY A 259 5.46 -8.33 -22.09
N ASP A 260 4.84 -7.28 -21.58
CA ASP A 260 3.47 -6.85 -21.86
C ASP A 260 3.38 -5.31 -21.89
N TRP A 261 2.19 -4.76 -21.72
CA TRP A 261 1.95 -3.31 -21.73
C TRP A 261 2.80 -2.52 -20.74
N ARG A 262 3.37 -3.16 -19.70
CA ARG A 262 4.25 -2.50 -18.72
C ARG A 262 5.57 -2.03 -19.31
N ASP A 263 6.03 -2.64 -20.39
CA ASP A 263 7.25 -2.22 -21.09
C ASP A 263 6.97 -1.10 -22.11
N ASP A 264 5.70 -0.79 -22.39
CA ASP A 264 5.28 0.28 -23.29
C ASP A 264 4.97 1.55 -22.47
N PRO A 265 5.82 2.61 -22.54
CA PRO A 265 5.59 3.86 -21.83
C PRO A 265 4.23 4.49 -22.14
N ALA A 266 3.72 4.34 -23.36
CA ALA A 266 2.46 4.93 -23.78
C ALA A 266 1.25 4.27 -23.10
N LEU A 267 1.37 3.00 -22.71
CA LEU A 267 0.31 2.26 -22.01
C LEU A 267 0.49 2.26 -20.49
N ALA A 268 1.73 2.19 -20.02
CA ALA A 268 2.05 2.17 -18.60
C ALA A 268 1.92 3.55 -17.94
N GLY A 269 2.16 4.63 -18.69
CA GLY A 269 2.16 6.01 -18.20
C GLY A 269 3.39 6.39 -17.36
N GLY A 270 4.27 5.43 -17.08
CA GLY A 270 5.48 5.63 -16.27
C GLY A 270 6.26 4.33 -16.09
N GLY A 271 7.33 4.41 -15.30
CA GLY A 271 8.18 3.27 -14.97
C GLY A 271 7.63 2.39 -13.84
N ALA A 272 8.52 1.57 -13.31
CA ALA A 272 8.24 0.65 -12.23
C ALA A 272 7.73 1.36 -10.96
N LEU A 273 8.23 2.56 -10.67
CA LEU A 273 7.75 3.39 -9.56
C LEU A 273 6.27 3.75 -9.73
N LEU A 274 5.82 4.21 -10.89
CA LEU A 274 4.41 4.54 -11.09
C LEU A 274 3.52 3.29 -11.07
N GLU A 275 3.94 2.20 -11.72
CA GLU A 275 3.11 0.99 -11.84
C GLU A 275 2.92 0.28 -10.50
N GLY A 276 4.00 0.06 -9.75
CA GLY A 276 3.94 -0.72 -8.52
C GLY A 276 4.58 -0.07 -7.29
N GLY A 277 5.49 0.88 -7.49
CA GLY A 277 6.11 1.64 -6.40
C GLY A 277 5.14 2.61 -5.73
N VAL A 278 4.13 3.09 -6.45
CA VAL A 278 3.10 4.00 -5.95
C VAL A 278 2.30 3.41 -4.77
N HIS A 279 2.11 2.10 -4.74
CA HIS A 279 1.52 1.41 -3.58
C HIS A 279 2.38 1.54 -2.31
N TRP A 280 3.71 1.57 -2.47
CA TRP A 280 4.64 1.79 -1.36
C TRP A 280 4.71 3.25 -0.93
N ILE A 281 4.61 4.19 -1.88
CA ILE A 281 4.42 5.62 -1.57
C ILE A 281 3.14 5.80 -0.73
N HIS A 282 2.04 5.19 -1.16
CA HIS A 282 0.79 5.18 -0.40
C HIS A 282 0.99 4.62 1.01
N PHE A 283 1.58 3.42 1.12
CA PHE A 283 1.83 2.75 2.39
C PHE A 283 2.66 3.62 3.34
N MET A 284 3.76 4.19 2.86
CA MET A 284 4.64 5.04 3.66
C MET A 284 3.94 6.32 4.12
N GLY A 285 3.17 6.97 3.25
CA GLY A 285 2.37 8.13 3.63
C GLY A 285 1.17 7.78 4.51
N ALA A 286 0.81 6.50 4.66
CA ALA A 286 -0.33 6.04 5.43
C ALA A 286 0.05 5.59 6.85
N LEU A 287 1.34 5.66 7.21
CA LEU A 287 1.86 5.26 8.53
C LEU A 287 1.52 6.23 9.68
N GLY A 288 0.83 7.33 9.38
CA GLY A 288 0.51 8.38 10.37
C GLY A 288 1.51 9.55 10.38
N LEU A 289 2.39 9.63 9.38
CA LEU A 289 3.27 10.76 9.10
C LEU A 289 2.87 11.40 7.77
N THR A 290 3.21 12.67 7.58
CA THR A 290 2.85 13.40 6.36
C THR A 290 4.04 13.66 5.46
N ILE A 291 4.05 13.04 4.27
CA ILE A 291 5.09 13.30 3.26
C ILE A 291 4.88 14.69 2.65
N GLU A 292 5.89 15.55 2.79
CA GLU A 292 5.91 16.90 2.22
C GLU A 292 6.49 16.90 0.81
N SER A 293 7.61 16.20 0.61
CA SER A 293 8.28 16.12 -0.68
C SER A 293 8.95 14.77 -0.91
N ALA A 294 9.15 14.46 -2.19
CA ALA A 294 9.85 13.28 -2.65
C ALA A 294 10.89 13.64 -3.72
N SER A 295 12.03 12.96 -3.70
CA SER A 295 13.05 13.00 -4.75
C SER A 295 13.61 11.59 -4.97
N GLY A 296 14.36 11.36 -6.04
CA GLY A 296 14.97 10.05 -6.26
C GLY A 296 16.27 10.07 -7.02
N ALA A 297 16.87 8.89 -7.07
CA ALA A 297 18.06 8.59 -7.85
C ALA A 297 17.91 7.23 -8.53
N ARG A 298 18.36 7.12 -9.78
CA ARG A 298 18.38 5.85 -10.53
C ARG A 298 19.73 5.15 -10.37
N PRO A 299 19.76 3.84 -10.10
CA PRO A 299 20.97 3.04 -10.27
C PRO A 299 21.42 3.05 -11.74
N GLY A 300 22.72 3.20 -11.99
CA GLY A 300 23.32 3.48 -13.31
C GLY A 300 23.32 2.34 -14.34
N THR A 301 22.29 1.49 -14.38
CA THR A 301 22.26 0.30 -15.25
C THR A 301 21.11 0.26 -16.26
N ALA A 302 20.12 1.15 -16.19
CA ALA A 302 18.91 1.05 -17.00
C ALA A 302 18.82 2.12 -18.10
N HIS A 303 18.69 1.68 -19.36
CA HIS A 303 18.26 2.51 -20.49
C HIS A 303 16.74 2.32 -20.68
N GLY A 304 16.01 3.39 -21.00
CA GLY A 304 14.55 3.36 -21.22
C GLY A 304 13.74 3.65 -19.95
N ASN A 305 12.53 3.08 -19.86
CA ASN A 305 11.65 3.27 -18.71
C ASN A 305 12.34 2.85 -17.41
N GLU A 306 12.17 3.66 -16.37
CA GLU A 306 12.70 3.37 -15.03
C GLU A 306 12.23 2.00 -14.55
N LYS A 307 13.18 1.11 -14.21
CA LYS A 307 12.91 -0.19 -13.58
C LYS A 307 13.43 -0.29 -12.15
N SER A 308 14.29 0.64 -11.76
CA SER A 308 14.88 0.74 -10.42
C SER A 308 15.04 2.20 -10.02
N VAL A 309 14.65 2.51 -8.78
CA VAL A 309 14.77 3.85 -8.20
C VAL A 309 14.96 3.76 -6.68
N LEU A 310 15.83 4.62 -6.17
CA LEU A 310 15.88 4.95 -4.75
C LEU A 310 15.12 6.26 -4.55
N VAL A 311 14.03 6.23 -3.80
CA VAL A 311 13.23 7.42 -3.46
C VAL A 311 13.60 7.88 -2.06
N THR A 312 13.77 9.18 -1.88
CA THR A 312 13.87 9.85 -0.58
C THR A 312 12.61 10.65 -0.33
N LEU A 313 12.06 10.54 0.89
CA LEU A 313 10.85 11.22 1.34
C LEU A 313 11.18 12.11 2.52
N ARG A 314 10.71 13.36 2.50
CA ARG A 314 10.76 14.25 3.66
C ARG A 314 9.38 14.35 4.29
N TYR A 315 9.32 14.20 5.60
CA TYR A 315 8.08 14.28 6.36
C TYR A 315 7.99 15.59 7.13
N ARG A 316 6.77 16.11 7.28
CA ARG A 316 6.49 17.32 8.07
C ARG A 316 6.95 17.19 9.51
N GLU A 317 6.85 15.99 10.05
CA GLU A 317 7.23 15.65 11.42
C GLU A 317 8.76 15.59 11.61
N GLY A 318 9.56 15.87 10.58
CA GLY A 318 11.02 15.89 10.63
C GLY A 318 11.71 14.57 10.26
N ALA A 319 10.94 13.49 10.11
CA ALA A 319 11.46 12.19 9.68
C ALA A 319 11.96 12.22 8.22
N VAL A 320 12.87 11.31 7.88
CA VAL A 320 13.30 11.05 6.50
C VAL A 320 13.05 9.59 6.14
N GLY A 321 12.41 9.36 5.00
CA GLY A 321 12.13 8.03 4.47
C GLY A 321 12.98 7.69 3.25
N THR A 322 13.27 6.41 3.06
CA THR A 322 13.83 5.88 1.82
C THR A 322 13.00 4.69 1.35
N LEU A 323 12.69 4.66 0.05
CA LEU A 323 12.11 3.50 -0.62
C LEU A 323 13.08 3.02 -1.70
N ALA A 324 13.63 1.83 -1.52
CA ALA A 324 14.38 1.13 -2.57
C ALA A 324 13.39 0.26 -3.35
N TYR A 325 13.08 0.65 -4.59
CA TYR A 325 12.13 -0.06 -5.45
C TYR A 325 12.81 -0.52 -6.73
N SER A 326 12.61 -1.78 -7.11
CA SER A 326 13.23 -2.35 -8.31
C SER A 326 12.45 -3.54 -8.85
N TRP A 327 12.47 -3.71 -10.17
CA TRP A 327 12.08 -4.91 -10.91
C TRP A 327 13.26 -5.75 -11.40
N GLU A 328 14.49 -5.30 -11.16
CA GLU A 328 15.70 -5.91 -11.70
C GLU A 328 16.40 -6.78 -10.66
N VAL A 329 16.24 -6.46 -9.37
CA VAL A 329 16.99 -7.08 -8.29
C VAL A 329 16.37 -8.40 -7.83
N HIS A 330 17.14 -9.48 -7.94
CA HIS A 330 16.78 -10.76 -7.32
C HIS A 330 16.77 -10.64 -5.79
N SER A 331 15.67 -11.07 -5.19
CA SER A 331 15.51 -11.10 -3.73
C SER A 331 15.63 -12.53 -3.21
N PRO A 332 16.35 -12.76 -2.10
CA PRO A 332 16.44 -14.08 -1.48
C PRO A 332 15.06 -14.58 -1.04
N LEU A 333 14.90 -15.91 -0.99
CA LEU A 333 13.69 -16.58 -0.49
C LEU A 333 12.39 -16.12 -1.18
N HIS A 334 12.42 -15.89 -2.49
CA HIS A 334 11.25 -15.53 -3.30
C HIS A 334 10.56 -14.22 -2.89
N GLY A 335 11.33 -13.22 -2.41
CA GLY A 335 10.81 -11.88 -2.15
C GLY A 335 10.63 -11.52 -0.68
N LEU A 336 11.37 -12.16 0.23
CA LEU A 336 11.48 -11.70 1.62
C LEU A 336 12.24 -10.37 1.63
N ARG A 337 11.61 -9.30 2.12
CA ARG A 337 12.23 -7.97 2.14
C ARG A 337 12.16 -7.37 3.52
N LEU A 338 13.31 -7.05 4.10
CA LEU A 338 13.38 -6.44 5.42
C LEU A 338 13.38 -4.91 5.30
N SER A 339 12.49 -4.30 6.05
CA SER A 339 12.30 -2.86 6.19
C SER A 339 12.46 -2.46 7.66
N ARG A 340 12.76 -1.19 7.91
CA ARG A 340 13.00 -0.68 9.27
C ARG A 340 12.38 0.69 9.50
N ILE A 341 11.97 0.96 10.73
CA ILE A 341 11.56 2.27 11.22
C ILE A 341 12.38 2.54 12.49
N TYR A 342 12.99 3.71 12.58
CA TYR A 342 13.81 4.12 13.71
C TYR A 342 13.20 5.36 14.34
N GLY A 343 13.05 5.34 15.66
CA GLY A 343 12.67 6.49 16.46
C GLY A 343 13.61 6.71 17.64
N THR A 344 13.43 7.81 18.36
CA THR A 344 14.32 8.25 19.44
C THR A 344 14.36 7.31 20.66
N ARG A 345 13.35 6.44 20.83
CA ARG A 345 13.22 5.52 21.98
C ARG A 345 13.10 4.04 21.61
N GLY A 346 13.13 3.72 20.32
CA GLY A 346 12.98 2.36 19.82
C GLY A 346 12.95 2.26 18.31
N GLY A 347 12.73 1.06 17.80
CA GLY A 347 12.62 0.82 16.37
C GLY A 347 11.76 -0.39 16.05
N ILE A 348 11.49 -0.53 14.76
CA ILE A 348 10.79 -1.65 14.16
C ILE A 348 11.67 -2.24 13.08
N ALA A 349 11.81 -3.56 13.07
CA ALA A 349 12.21 -4.31 11.89
C ALA A 349 11.00 -5.12 11.42
N PHE A 350 10.66 -5.03 10.13
CA PHE A 350 9.51 -5.75 9.59
C PHE A 350 9.78 -6.34 8.22
N GLU A 351 9.15 -7.48 7.96
CA GLU A 351 9.06 -8.01 6.60
C GLU A 351 8.05 -7.17 5.83
N SER A 352 8.40 -6.71 4.63
CA SER A 352 7.71 -5.64 3.93
C SER A 352 6.31 -6.06 3.45
N ASN A 353 6.09 -7.33 3.12
CA ASN A 353 4.75 -7.85 2.86
C ASN A 353 3.90 -7.99 4.12
N GLY A 354 4.50 -7.80 5.30
CA GLY A 354 3.81 -7.71 6.57
C GLY A 354 3.78 -9.02 7.36
N LEU A 355 4.62 -10.00 7.02
CA LEU A 355 4.60 -11.31 7.68
C LEU A 355 5.00 -11.22 9.16
N VAL A 356 6.01 -10.41 9.47
CA VAL A 356 6.58 -10.26 10.81
C VAL A 356 6.89 -8.80 11.07
N ILE A 357 6.57 -8.33 12.27
CA ILE A 357 6.96 -7.02 12.79
C ILE A 357 7.61 -7.24 14.16
N ALA A 358 8.89 -6.90 14.28
CA ALA A 358 9.64 -6.94 15.53
C ALA A 358 9.88 -5.51 16.02
N VAL A 359 9.41 -5.22 17.23
CA VAL A 359 9.63 -3.95 17.94
C VAL A 359 10.78 -4.13 18.93
N HIS A 360 11.69 -3.16 19.00
CA HIS A 360 12.80 -3.14 19.94
C HIS A 360 13.00 -1.74 20.56
N GLY A 361 13.70 -1.67 21.69
CA GLY A 361 13.93 -0.43 22.45
C GLY A 361 13.49 -0.59 23.89
N SER A 362 12.74 0.38 24.41
CA SER A 362 12.16 0.29 25.77
C SER A 362 11.18 -0.89 25.96
N LYS A 363 10.60 -1.41 24.87
CA LYS A 363 9.76 -2.60 24.85
C LYS A 363 10.17 -3.50 23.68
N HIS A 364 10.13 -4.81 23.90
CA HIS A 364 10.31 -5.82 22.87
C HIS A 364 9.00 -6.53 22.61
N ALA A 365 8.61 -6.62 21.34
CA ALA A 365 7.41 -7.34 20.93
C ALA A 365 7.59 -7.93 19.53
N LEU A 366 7.01 -9.11 19.31
CA LEU A 366 6.93 -9.73 18.00
C LEU A 366 5.45 -9.81 17.62
N HIS A 367 5.11 -9.29 16.45
CA HIS A 367 3.78 -9.35 15.88
C HIS A 367 3.80 -10.13 14.58
N LEU A 368 2.78 -10.95 14.39
CA LEU A 368 2.49 -11.66 13.15
C LEU A 368 1.14 -11.14 12.63
N PRO A 369 1.14 -10.02 11.88
CA PRO A 369 -0.07 -9.45 11.32
C PRO A 369 -0.83 -10.51 10.49
N ALA A 370 -2.16 -10.46 10.55
CA ALA A 370 -3.05 -11.53 10.09
C ALA A 370 -2.61 -12.21 8.77
N LEU A 371 -2.41 -13.54 8.84
CA LEU A 371 -1.96 -14.36 7.71
C LEU A 371 -3.06 -14.63 6.67
N THR A 372 -4.32 -14.31 6.96
CA THR A 372 -5.47 -14.66 6.10
C THR A 372 -5.78 -13.65 5.01
N ASP A 373 -5.29 -12.41 5.14
CA ASP A 373 -5.42 -11.34 4.12
C ASP A 373 -4.19 -10.41 4.14
N PRO A 374 -2.96 -10.94 3.99
CA PRO A 374 -1.74 -10.16 4.17
C PRO A 374 -1.60 -9.04 3.13
N ALA A 375 -2.23 -9.20 1.96
CA ALA A 375 -2.25 -8.19 0.90
C ALA A 375 -3.41 -7.18 1.02
N GLY A 376 -4.35 -7.38 1.95
CA GLY A 376 -5.47 -6.46 2.21
C GLY A 376 -6.62 -6.48 1.20
N TYR A 377 -6.64 -7.42 0.23
CA TYR A 377 -7.65 -7.42 -0.82
C TYR A 377 -9.06 -7.69 -0.30
N ARG A 378 -9.23 -8.57 0.71
CA ARG A 378 -10.56 -8.86 1.26
C ARG A 378 -11.09 -7.66 2.03
N ALA A 379 -10.25 -7.05 2.87
CA ALA A 379 -10.61 -5.84 3.59
C ALA A 379 -10.90 -4.67 2.62
N MET A 380 -10.14 -4.53 1.53
CA MET A 380 -10.41 -3.55 0.47
C MET A 380 -11.79 -3.77 -0.16
N PHE A 381 -12.09 -4.96 -0.69
CA PHE A 381 -13.39 -5.18 -1.34
C PHE A 381 -14.56 -5.05 -0.38
N ARG A 382 -14.40 -5.43 0.89
CA ARG A 382 -15.41 -5.14 1.92
C ARG A 382 -15.71 -3.64 1.98
N ASP A 383 -14.69 -2.80 2.14
CA ASP A 383 -14.87 -1.34 2.20
C ASP A 383 -15.47 -0.78 0.91
N LEU A 384 -14.98 -1.20 -0.26
CA LEU A 384 -15.47 -0.69 -1.54
C LEU A 384 -16.94 -1.06 -1.80
N LEU A 385 -17.36 -2.28 -1.46
CA LEU A 385 -18.75 -2.71 -1.59
C LEU A 385 -19.67 -1.96 -0.62
N ASP A 386 -19.22 -1.78 0.63
CA ASP A 386 -19.95 -1.00 1.63
C ASP A 386 -20.07 0.47 1.18
N ALA A 387 -18.98 1.06 0.66
CA ALA A 387 -18.94 2.42 0.15
C ALA A 387 -19.92 2.66 -1.02
N LEU A 388 -19.99 1.72 -1.97
CA LEU A 388 -20.97 1.76 -3.06
C LEU A 388 -22.41 1.69 -2.55
N ARG A 389 -22.67 0.82 -1.56
CA ARG A 389 -24.02 0.63 -1.00
C ARG A 389 -24.49 1.81 -0.15
N GLU A 390 -23.57 2.45 0.56
CA GLU A 390 -23.87 3.53 1.50
C GLU A 390 -23.73 4.92 0.88
N GLY A 391 -23.20 5.03 -0.35
CA GLY A 391 -22.94 6.31 -1.00
C GLY A 391 -21.86 7.15 -0.32
N ARG A 392 -20.98 6.52 0.45
CA ARG A 392 -19.85 7.18 1.14
C ARG A 392 -18.56 7.06 0.35
N GLU A 393 -17.56 7.85 0.70
CA GLU A 393 -16.22 7.66 0.17
C GLU A 393 -15.61 6.33 0.63
N GLY A 394 -14.78 5.73 -0.23
CA GLY A 394 -13.91 4.64 0.16
C GLY A 394 -12.79 5.14 1.06
N ARG A 395 -12.12 4.24 1.78
CA ARG A 395 -11.02 4.60 2.68
C ARG A 395 -9.90 5.36 1.97
N VAL A 396 -9.66 5.06 0.69
CA VAL A 396 -8.73 5.79 -0.17
C VAL A 396 -9.52 6.69 -1.10
N THR A 397 -9.56 7.98 -0.76
CA THR A 397 -10.17 9.05 -1.55
C THR A 397 -9.39 9.32 -2.84
N LEU A 398 -10.04 9.91 -3.85
CA LEU A 398 -9.36 10.41 -5.05
C LEU A 398 -8.25 11.41 -4.72
N GLU A 399 -8.48 12.32 -3.77
CA GLU A 399 -7.47 13.31 -3.33
C GLU A 399 -6.21 12.63 -2.80
N ARG A 400 -6.38 11.62 -1.92
CA ARG A 400 -5.26 10.83 -1.44
C ARG A 400 -4.51 10.10 -2.56
N ALA A 401 -5.24 9.47 -3.48
CA ALA A 401 -4.62 8.76 -4.59
C ALA A 401 -3.89 9.70 -5.57
N ARG A 402 -4.41 10.94 -5.75
CA ARG A 402 -3.77 12.04 -6.49
C ARG A 402 -2.48 12.45 -5.82
N ARG A 403 -2.47 12.63 -4.49
CA ARG A 403 -1.25 12.95 -3.73
C ARG A 403 -0.17 11.89 -3.88
N ASP A 404 -0.54 10.60 -3.92
CA ASP A 404 0.44 9.53 -4.15
C ASP A 404 1.10 9.65 -5.54
N VAL A 405 0.34 10.04 -6.57
CA VAL A 405 0.87 10.26 -7.94
C VAL A 405 1.69 11.56 -8.01
N GLU A 406 1.27 12.62 -7.35
CA GLU A 406 2.04 13.87 -7.25
C GLU A 406 3.43 13.63 -6.67
N LEU A 407 3.54 12.81 -5.63
CA LEU A 407 4.84 12.42 -5.06
C LEU A 407 5.70 11.63 -6.06
N VAL A 408 5.08 10.77 -6.87
CA VAL A 408 5.79 10.05 -7.96
C VAL A 408 6.26 11.04 -9.04
N GLU A 409 5.43 12.01 -9.43
CA GLU A 409 5.78 13.06 -10.38
C GLU A 409 6.96 13.92 -9.86
N GLN A 410 7.00 14.23 -8.55
CA GLN A 410 8.14 14.92 -7.93
C GLN A 410 9.44 14.10 -8.05
N VAL A 411 9.36 12.78 -7.81
CA VAL A 411 10.52 11.90 -8.01
C VAL A 411 10.97 11.92 -9.46
N TYR A 412 10.06 11.78 -10.41
CA TYR A 412 10.40 11.80 -11.83
C TYR A 412 11.04 13.12 -12.27
N ARG A 413 10.53 14.26 -11.81
CA ARG A 413 11.16 15.56 -12.07
C ARG A 413 12.58 15.63 -11.51
N SER A 414 12.79 15.16 -10.28
CA SER A 414 14.14 15.16 -9.68
C SER A 414 15.14 14.25 -10.40
N LEU A 415 14.67 13.25 -11.17
CA LEU A 415 15.51 12.38 -11.98
C LEU A 415 15.89 13.00 -13.33
N GLU A 416 15.13 14.00 -13.80
CA GLU A 416 15.45 14.77 -15.01
C GLU A 416 16.40 15.93 -14.71
N GLU A 417 16.37 16.44 -13.47
CA GLU A 417 17.22 17.53 -12.99
C GLU A 417 18.61 17.10 -12.50
N ALA A 418 18.84 15.80 -12.31
CA ALA A 418 20.07 15.20 -11.79
C ALA A 418 20.99 14.69 -12.90
#